data_AF-A0A328B6H6-F1
#
_entry.id   AF-A0A328B6H6-F1
#
_cell.length_a   1.000
_cell.length_b   1.000
_cell.length_c   1.000
_cell.angle_alpha   90.00
_cell.angle_beta   90.00
_cell.angle_gamma   90.00
#
_symmetry.space_group_name_H-M   'P 1'
#
loop_
_entity.id
_entity.type
_entity.pdbx_description
1 polymer ?
#
loop_
_entity_poly.entity_id
_entity_poly.type
_entity_poly.pdbx_seq_one_letter_code
_entity_poly.pdbx_strand_id
1 'polypeptide(L)'
;MRYHSRKWINVPKSRTGYLGSKKLERRQQKSWANRLLSSYGVELVIVTPGFMIWGMDLHQFMVDNLKRAAFNSGSRTVYVLKGFTYFEIAHEVYHARHWHQIGEEHYSSLTDLEKETYVYDALMEKAHKLTAAEIADATSYINRVRKLHGHPPLP
;
A
#
# COMPACT_ATOMS: atom_id res chain seq x y z
N MET A 1 -2.30 32.43 -41.54
CA MET A 1 -2.72 31.24 -40.76
C MET A 1 -1.62 30.86 -39.79
N ARG A 2 -1.78 31.12 -38.48
CA ARG A 2 -0.86 30.63 -37.44
C ARG A 2 -1.53 29.51 -36.66
N TYR A 3 -1.15 28.27 -36.95
CA TYR A 3 -1.55 27.10 -36.17
C TYR A 3 -1.00 27.24 -34.74
N HIS A 4 -1.86 27.56 -33.78
CA HIS A 4 -1.53 27.44 -32.35
C HIS A 4 -1.63 25.97 -31.97
N SER A 5 -0.51 25.38 -31.56
CA SER A 5 -0.46 24.01 -31.06
C SER A 5 -1.32 23.87 -29.81
N ARG A 6 -2.44 23.17 -29.93
CA ARG A 6 -3.16 22.60 -28.77
C ARG A 6 -2.29 21.48 -28.20
N LYS A 7 -1.33 21.82 -27.34
CA LYS A 7 -0.61 20.85 -26.52
C LYS A 7 -0.87 21.20 -25.05
N TRP A 8 -1.25 20.18 -24.28
CA TRP A 8 -1.38 20.16 -22.82
C TRP A 8 -2.70 20.68 -22.22
N ILE A 9 -3.82 20.07 -22.60
CA ILE A 9 -5.00 19.98 -21.73
C ILE A 9 -5.22 18.49 -21.50
N ASN A 10 -5.27 18.04 -20.23
CA ASN A 10 -5.41 16.64 -19.79
C ASN A 10 -4.22 15.68 -19.94
N VAL A 11 -3.00 16.11 -19.58
CA VAL A 11 -1.97 15.11 -19.20
C VAL A 11 -1.99 14.94 -17.68
N PRO A 12 -2.25 13.72 -17.15
CA PRO A 12 -2.13 13.45 -15.72
C PRO A 12 -0.76 13.92 -15.24
N LYS A 13 -0.72 14.80 -14.22
CA LYS A 13 0.55 15.31 -13.69
C LYS A 13 1.44 14.10 -13.35
N SER A 14 2.54 13.94 -14.08
CA SER A 14 3.38 12.72 -14.05
C SER A 14 3.87 12.31 -12.65
N ARG A 15 3.81 13.25 -11.70
CA ARG A 15 4.23 13.15 -10.30
C ARG A 15 3.14 12.81 -9.29
N THR A 16 1.87 12.78 -9.71
CA THR A 16 0.73 12.51 -8.83
C THR A 16 0.47 11.01 -8.76
N GLY A 17 0.61 10.44 -7.56
CA GLY A 17 0.29 9.07 -7.19
C GLY A 17 -1.09 8.96 -6.56
N TYR A 18 -1.27 7.97 -5.68
CA TYR A 18 -2.53 7.70 -5.00
C TYR A 18 -3.06 8.91 -4.19
N LEU A 19 -4.37 9.18 -4.28
CA LEU A 19 -5.08 10.27 -3.59
C LEU A 19 -4.45 11.67 -3.75
N GLY A 20 -3.74 11.91 -4.85
CA GLY A 20 -3.09 13.21 -5.09
C GLY A 20 -1.66 13.32 -4.51
N SER A 21 -1.22 12.33 -3.71
CA SER A 21 0.10 12.31 -3.08
C SER A 21 1.24 12.15 -4.08
N LYS A 22 2.44 12.57 -3.68
CA LYS A 22 3.64 12.41 -4.54
C LYS A 22 4.05 10.94 -4.60
N LYS A 23 4.34 10.44 -5.80
CA LYS A 23 4.97 9.12 -6.00
C LYS A 23 6.34 9.09 -5.33
N LEU A 24 6.70 7.94 -4.74
CA LEU A 24 8.04 7.79 -4.18
C LEU A 24 9.11 7.80 -5.26
N GLU A 25 10.18 8.54 -5.02
CA GLU A 25 11.35 8.58 -5.90
C GLU A 25 12.18 7.31 -5.77
N ARG A 26 12.96 6.96 -6.81
CA ARG A 26 13.80 5.74 -6.83
C ARG A 26 14.67 5.59 -5.58
N ARG A 27 15.25 6.69 -5.08
CA ARG A 27 16.06 6.69 -3.84
C ARG A 27 15.23 6.30 -2.62
N GLN A 28 14.00 6.82 -2.52
CA GLN A 28 13.10 6.49 -1.42
C GLN A 28 12.63 5.04 -1.51
N GLN A 29 12.31 4.56 -2.72
CA GLN A 29 11.96 3.15 -2.96
C GLN A 29 13.08 2.20 -2.52
N LYS A 30 14.35 2.50 -2.88
CA LYS A 30 15.51 1.74 -2.43
C LYS A 30 15.68 1.78 -0.90
N SER A 31 15.46 2.95 -0.29
CA SER A 31 15.51 3.08 1.16
C SER A 31 14.46 2.21 1.86
N TRP A 32 13.25 2.13 1.29
CA TRP A 32 12.19 1.27 1.81
C TRP A 32 12.50 -0.22 1.64
N ALA A 33 12.98 -0.63 0.46
CA ALA A 33 13.40 -2.01 0.21
C ALA A 33 14.47 -2.45 1.22
N ASN A 34 15.51 -1.62 1.41
CA ASN A 34 16.57 -1.90 2.38
C ASN A 34 16.02 -1.98 3.81
N ARG A 35 15.08 -1.10 4.19
CA ARG A 35 14.48 -1.10 5.51
C ARG A 35 13.66 -2.37 5.77
N LEU A 36 12.79 -2.76 4.84
CA LEU A 36 11.99 -3.98 4.94
C LEU A 36 12.90 -5.21 5.09
N LEU A 37 13.94 -5.30 4.26
CA LEU A 37 14.86 -6.43 4.28
C LEU A 37 15.68 -6.48 5.57
N SER A 38 16.28 -5.35 5.98
CA SER A 38 17.14 -5.30 7.17
C SER A 38 16.39 -5.40 8.48
N SER A 39 15.20 -4.82 8.58
CA SER A 39 14.44 -4.76 9.84
C SER A 39 13.59 -6.00 10.05
N TYR A 40 13.04 -6.57 8.97
CA TYR A 40 12.03 -7.62 9.06
C TYR A 40 12.34 -8.86 8.22
N GLY A 41 13.39 -8.85 7.39
CA GLY A 41 13.65 -9.94 6.46
C GLY A 41 12.60 -10.05 5.35
N VAL A 42 11.97 -8.93 4.98
CA VAL A 42 10.89 -8.86 3.99
C VAL A 42 11.38 -8.18 2.71
N GLU A 43 11.09 -8.76 1.56
CA GLU A 43 11.45 -8.19 0.26
C GLU A 43 10.41 -7.17 -0.23
N LEU A 44 10.86 -6.18 -1.01
CA LEU A 44 9.98 -5.25 -1.71
C LEU A 44 10.03 -5.51 -3.21
N VAL A 45 8.90 -5.89 -3.79
CA VAL A 45 8.75 -6.15 -5.22
C VAL A 45 7.84 -5.09 -5.84
N ILE A 46 8.37 -4.39 -6.84
CA ILE A 46 7.60 -3.42 -7.63
C ILE A 46 6.97 -4.15 -8.82
N VAL A 47 5.65 -4.23 -8.80
CA VAL A 47 4.84 -4.94 -9.80
C VAL A 47 4.51 -4.01 -10.97
N THR A 48 4.76 -4.50 -12.18
CA THR A 48 4.48 -3.82 -13.46
C THR A 48 3.61 -4.71 -14.36
N PRO A 49 2.91 -4.15 -15.37
CA PRO A 49 2.14 -4.96 -16.31
C PRO A 49 2.96 -6.12 -16.89
N GLY A 50 2.39 -7.32 -16.95
CA GLY A 50 3.07 -8.53 -17.40
C GLY A 50 3.98 -9.19 -16.35
N PHE A 51 3.93 -8.75 -15.08
CA PHE A 51 4.67 -9.40 -14.00
C PHE A 51 4.01 -10.74 -13.66
N MET A 52 4.63 -11.84 -14.12
CA MET A 52 4.10 -13.19 -13.91
C MET A 52 4.60 -13.79 -12.60
N ILE A 53 3.68 -14.32 -11.79
CA ILE A 53 3.96 -15.13 -10.60
C ILE A 53 2.98 -16.30 -10.58
N TRP A 54 3.42 -17.52 -10.26
CA TRP A 54 2.55 -18.71 -10.19
C TRP A 54 1.62 -18.91 -11.40
N GLY A 55 2.06 -18.50 -12.60
CA GLY A 55 1.26 -18.58 -13.83
C GLY A 55 0.19 -17.49 -14.01
N MET A 56 0.09 -16.51 -13.10
CA MET A 56 -0.83 -15.37 -13.19
C MET A 56 -0.08 -14.04 -13.37
N ASP A 57 -0.69 -13.10 -14.10
CA ASP A 57 -0.23 -11.71 -14.12
C ASP A 57 -0.66 -11.03 -12.81
N LEU A 58 0.30 -10.82 -11.91
CA LEU A 58 0.05 -10.22 -10.60
C LEU A 58 -0.41 -8.77 -10.73
N HIS A 59 0.09 -8.03 -11.71
CA HIS A 59 -0.32 -6.64 -11.92
C HIS A 59 -1.81 -6.58 -12.27
N GLN A 60 -2.23 -7.41 -13.24
CA GLN A 60 -3.62 -7.45 -13.66
C GLN A 60 -4.53 -7.87 -12.50
N PHE A 61 -4.16 -8.92 -11.77
CA PHE A 61 -4.90 -9.36 -10.59
C PHE A 61 -5.04 -8.27 -9.51
N MET A 62 -3.96 -7.55 -9.19
CA MET A 62 -4.02 -6.45 -8.22
C MET A 62 -4.96 -5.34 -8.69
N VAL A 63 -4.87 -4.93 -9.96
CA VAL A 63 -5.74 -3.90 -10.54
C VAL A 63 -7.21 -4.31 -10.51
N ASP A 64 -7.53 -5.54 -10.92
CA ASP A 64 -8.90 -6.06 -10.96
C ASP A 64 -9.54 -6.13 -9.57
N ASN A 65 -8.71 -6.35 -8.54
CA ASN A 65 -9.15 -6.39 -7.13
C ASN A 65 -9.01 -5.03 -6.42
N LEU A 66 -8.77 -3.94 -7.16
CA LEU A 66 -8.58 -2.59 -6.62
C LEU A 66 -7.45 -2.48 -5.58
N LYS A 67 -6.47 -3.39 -5.64
CA LYS A 67 -5.30 -3.41 -4.76
C LYS A 67 -4.15 -2.67 -5.39
N ARG A 68 -3.46 -1.86 -4.59
CA ARG A 68 -2.26 -1.14 -5.04
C ARG A 68 -0.98 -1.57 -4.33
N ALA A 69 -1.14 -2.20 -3.18
CA ALA A 69 -0.09 -2.84 -2.44
C ALA A 69 -0.65 -4.10 -1.74
N ALA A 70 0.23 -5.02 -1.36
CA ALA A 70 -0.12 -6.20 -0.57
C ALA A 70 1.12 -6.79 0.11
N PHE A 71 1.02 -7.10 1.40
CA PHE A 71 1.96 -7.95 2.12
C PHE A 71 1.55 -9.42 2.07
N ASN A 72 2.50 -10.28 1.72
CA ASN A 72 2.36 -11.73 1.79
C ASN A 72 3.33 -12.28 2.85
N SER A 73 2.79 -12.79 3.96
CA SER A 73 3.59 -13.34 5.06
C SER A 73 4.30 -14.64 4.67
N GLY A 74 3.62 -15.52 3.94
CA GLY A 74 4.16 -16.80 3.49
C GLY A 74 5.39 -16.66 2.58
N SER A 75 5.40 -15.68 1.67
CA SER A 75 6.56 -15.38 0.84
C SER A 75 7.49 -14.31 1.42
N ARG A 76 7.11 -13.68 2.54
CA ARG A 76 7.81 -12.55 3.17
C ARG A 76 8.07 -11.43 2.17
N THR A 77 7.05 -11.05 1.42
CA THR A 77 7.16 -10.09 0.33
C THR A 77 6.08 -9.02 0.43
N VAL A 78 6.48 -7.76 0.28
CA VAL A 78 5.59 -6.65 -0.01
C VAL A 78 5.58 -6.42 -1.52
N TYR A 79 4.41 -6.54 -2.13
CA TYR A 79 4.16 -6.21 -3.53
C TYR A 79 3.54 -4.82 -3.61
N VAL A 80 4.07 -3.95 -4.47
CA VAL A 80 3.51 -2.61 -4.72
C VAL A 80 3.42 -2.33 -6.21
N LEU A 81 2.35 -1.70 -6.65
CA LEU A 81 2.26 -1.25 -8.04
C LEU A 81 3.27 -0.12 -8.32
N LYS A 82 3.80 -0.09 -9.53
CA LYS A 82 4.70 0.99 -9.97
C LYS A 82 4.08 2.37 -9.75
N GLY A 83 4.83 3.26 -9.11
CA GLY A 83 4.37 4.62 -8.79
C GLY A 83 3.61 4.74 -7.47
N PHE A 84 3.79 3.78 -6.56
CA PHE A 84 3.28 3.83 -5.19
C PHE A 84 3.75 5.07 -4.41
N THR A 85 2.94 5.46 -3.44
CA THR A 85 3.16 6.59 -2.52
C THR A 85 3.68 6.12 -1.17
N TYR A 86 3.94 7.08 -0.27
CA TYR A 86 4.27 6.79 1.12
C TYR A 86 3.16 6.01 1.83
N PHE A 87 1.90 6.36 1.61
CA PHE A 87 0.76 5.75 2.29
C PHE A 87 0.66 4.25 2.01
N GLU A 88 0.72 3.86 0.73
CA GLU A 88 0.64 2.46 0.31
C GLU A 88 1.76 1.62 0.92
N ILE A 89 3.03 2.07 0.86
CA ILE A 89 4.13 1.31 1.44
C ILE A 89 4.13 1.32 2.97
N ALA A 90 3.69 2.41 3.61
CA ALA A 90 3.62 2.49 5.05
C ALA A 90 2.60 1.49 5.62
N HIS A 91 1.46 1.35 4.96
CA HIS A 91 0.44 0.34 5.29
C HIS A 91 1.05 -1.07 5.30
N GLU A 92 1.66 -1.49 4.19
CA GLU A 92 2.26 -2.83 4.10
C GLU A 92 3.46 -3.04 5.04
N VAL A 93 4.23 -1.99 5.31
CA VAL A 93 5.33 -2.04 6.29
C VAL A 93 4.80 -2.32 7.69
N TYR A 94 3.62 -1.82 8.05
CA TYR A 94 3.04 -2.12 9.35
C TYR A 94 2.54 -3.55 9.46
N HIS A 95 2.01 -4.14 8.37
CA HIS A 95 1.77 -5.58 8.32
C HIS A 95 3.07 -6.37 8.51
N ALA A 96 4.13 -6.03 7.76
CA ALA A 96 5.43 -6.68 7.87
C ALA A 96 6.03 -6.55 9.29
N ARG A 97 5.89 -5.37 9.92
CA ARG A 97 6.31 -5.13 11.30
C ARG A 97 5.52 -6.01 12.27
N HIS A 98 4.19 -6.04 12.16
CA HIS A 98 3.33 -6.83 13.04
C HIS A 98 3.70 -8.32 12.95
N TRP A 99 3.77 -8.84 11.73
CA TRP A 99 4.21 -10.20 11.45
C TRP A 99 5.57 -10.51 12.06
N HIS A 100 6.55 -9.61 11.89
CA HIS A 100 7.88 -9.81 12.47
C HIS A 100 7.86 -9.83 14.00
N GLN A 101 7.01 -9.02 14.63
CA GLN A 101 6.91 -8.91 16.09
C GLN A 101 6.29 -10.15 16.75
N ILE A 102 5.26 -10.72 16.12
CA ILE A 102 4.50 -11.84 16.72
C ILE A 102 4.82 -13.20 16.10
N GLY A 103 5.54 -13.22 14.98
CA GLY A 103 5.87 -14.45 14.23
C GLY A 103 4.73 -14.94 13.34
N GLU A 104 5.08 -15.82 12.39
CA GLU A 104 4.17 -16.33 11.36
C GLU A 104 2.96 -17.05 11.95
N GLU A 105 3.17 -17.94 12.93
CA GLU A 105 2.10 -18.75 13.51
C GLU A 105 1.00 -17.88 14.12
N HIS A 106 1.40 -16.93 14.98
CA HIS A 106 0.45 -16.00 15.58
C HIS A 106 -0.16 -15.06 14.55
N TYR A 107 0.64 -14.50 13.64
CA TYR A 107 0.13 -13.58 12.62
C TYR A 107 -0.90 -14.23 11.70
N SER A 108 -0.68 -15.47 11.29
CA SER A 108 -1.62 -16.20 10.44
C SER A 108 -2.89 -16.64 11.18
N SER A 109 -2.85 -16.72 12.52
CA SER A 109 -4.04 -16.97 13.34
C SER A 109 -4.95 -15.74 13.52
N LEU A 110 -4.43 -14.53 13.29
CA LEU A 110 -5.20 -13.29 13.41
C LEU A 110 -6.25 -13.16 12.30
N THR A 111 -7.41 -12.64 12.68
CA THR A 111 -8.45 -12.19 11.76
C THR A 111 -7.99 -10.98 10.94
N ASP A 112 -8.67 -10.73 9.82
CA ASP A 112 -8.43 -9.53 9.02
C ASP A 112 -8.65 -8.26 9.84
N LEU A 113 -9.71 -8.20 10.66
CA LEU A 113 -9.96 -7.05 11.54
C LEU A 113 -8.80 -6.77 12.51
N GLU A 114 -8.21 -7.79 13.13
CA GLU A 114 -7.08 -7.60 14.05
C GLU A 114 -5.83 -7.07 13.33
N LYS A 115 -5.53 -7.64 12.16
CA LYS A 115 -4.41 -7.18 11.31
C LYS A 115 -4.60 -5.73 10.88
N GLU A 116 -5.78 -5.41 10.37
CA GLU A 116 -6.10 -4.08 9.85
C GLU A 116 -6.23 -3.04 10.98
N THR A 117 -6.69 -3.42 12.16
CA THR A 117 -6.73 -2.54 13.34
C THR A 117 -5.31 -2.13 13.75
N TYR A 118 -4.37 -3.09 13.83
CA TYR A 118 -2.97 -2.77 14.11
C TYR A 118 -2.40 -1.78 13.09
N VAL A 119 -2.65 -2.00 11.80
CA VAL A 119 -2.13 -1.13 10.74
C VAL A 119 -2.77 0.25 10.79
N TYR A 120 -4.08 0.32 11.01
CA TYR A 120 -4.80 1.57 11.17
C TYR A 120 -4.23 2.39 12.34
N ASP A 121 -4.09 1.78 13.52
CA ASP A 121 -3.56 2.47 14.71
C ASP A 121 -2.14 3.00 14.45
N ALA A 122 -1.27 2.18 13.84
CA ALA A 122 0.09 2.60 13.49
C ALA A 122 0.15 3.71 12.41
N LEU A 123 -0.82 3.75 11.49
CA LEU A 123 -0.98 4.86 10.54
C LEU A 123 -1.45 6.13 11.26
N MET A 124 -2.42 6.03 12.16
CA MET A 124 -2.97 7.16 12.91
C MET A 124 -1.96 7.77 13.88
N GLU A 125 -1.11 6.96 14.52
CA GLU A 125 0.05 7.46 15.30
C GLU A 125 1.00 8.35 14.47
N LYS A 126 1.03 8.14 13.14
CA LYS A 126 1.83 8.91 12.19
C LYS A 126 0.97 9.76 11.26
N ALA A 127 -0.26 10.10 11.66
CA ALA A 127 -1.21 10.87 10.84
C ALA A 127 -0.62 12.19 10.32
N HIS A 128 0.29 12.84 11.08
CA HIS A 128 1.00 14.04 10.64
C HIS A 128 1.87 13.87 9.37
N LYS A 129 2.14 12.64 8.95
CA LYS A 129 2.85 12.31 7.69
C LYS A 129 1.90 12.00 6.54
N LEU A 130 0.61 11.91 6.82
CA LEU A 130 -0.44 11.59 5.87
C LEU A 130 -1.20 12.85 5.47
N THR A 131 -1.75 12.83 4.26
CA THR A 131 -2.71 13.84 3.82
C THR A 131 -4.09 13.57 4.44
N ALA A 132 -4.94 14.60 4.49
CA ALA A 132 -6.32 14.43 4.95
C ALA A 132 -7.09 13.38 4.13
N ALA A 133 -6.80 13.27 2.81
CA ALA A 133 -7.41 12.27 1.94
C ALA A 133 -6.96 10.84 2.31
N GLU A 134 -5.67 10.63 2.61
CA GLU A 134 -5.15 9.33 3.05
C GLU A 134 -5.67 8.93 4.43
N ILE A 135 -5.83 9.87 5.35
CA ILE A 135 -6.47 9.62 6.65
C ILE A 135 -7.93 9.21 6.46
N ALA A 136 -8.68 9.94 5.63
CA ALA A 136 -10.08 9.63 5.35
C ALA A 136 -10.24 8.27 4.66
N ASP A 137 -9.35 7.92 3.73
CA ASP A 137 -9.34 6.62 3.07
C ASP A 137 -9.01 5.48 4.05
N ALA A 138 -7.98 5.65 4.90
CA ALA A 138 -7.63 4.68 5.94
C ALA A 138 -8.81 4.44 6.90
N THR A 139 -9.44 5.50 7.41
CA THR A 139 -10.62 5.40 8.29
C THR A 139 -11.79 4.73 7.58
N SER A 140 -12.02 5.07 6.30
CA SER A 140 -13.06 4.44 5.50
C SER A 140 -12.79 2.95 5.29
N TYR A 141 -11.53 2.56 5.09
CA TYR A 141 -11.16 1.16 4.88
C TYR A 141 -11.35 0.32 6.14
N ILE A 142 -10.79 0.75 7.29
CA ILE A 142 -10.98 0.02 8.54
C ILE A 142 -12.46 -0.07 8.92
N ASN A 143 -13.27 0.95 8.63
CA ASN A 143 -14.72 0.90 8.87
C ASN A 143 -15.44 -0.10 7.97
N ARG A 144 -14.98 -0.32 6.73
CA ARG A 144 -15.49 -1.41 5.88
C ARG A 144 -15.15 -2.77 6.49
N VAL A 145 -13.92 -2.97 6.95
CA VAL A 145 -13.47 -4.22 7.59
C VAL A 145 -14.27 -4.48 8.88
N ARG A 146 -14.39 -3.48 9.75
CA ARG A 146 -15.21 -3.54 10.97
C ARG A 146 -16.64 -3.94 10.69
N LYS A 147 -17.28 -3.34 9.67
CA LYS A 147 -18.64 -3.69 9.26
C LYS A 147 -18.76 -5.16 8.82
N LEU A 148 -17.80 -5.68 8.05
CA LEU A 148 -17.78 -7.09 7.62
C LEU A 148 -17.67 -8.06 8.81
N HIS A 149 -17.02 -7.63 9.89
CA HIS A 149 -16.89 -8.37 11.14
C HIS A 149 -17.99 -8.04 12.18
N GLY A 150 -19.02 -7.25 11.82
CA GLY A 150 -20.14 -6.93 12.72
C GLY A 150 -19.85 -5.88 13.79
N HIS A 151 -18.78 -5.08 13.65
CA HIS A 151 -18.42 -4.00 14.58
C HIS A 151 -18.91 -2.63 14.10
N PRO A 152 -19.24 -1.71 15.03
CA PRO A 152 -19.61 -0.34 14.67
C PRO A 152 -18.41 0.44 14.09
N PRO A 153 -18.65 1.43 13.21
CA PRO A 153 -17.58 2.24 12.65
C PRO A 153 -16.87 3.08 13.72
N LEU A 154 -15.59 3.35 13.50
CA LEU A 154 -14.83 4.37 14.20
C LEU A 154 -15.26 5.77 13.74
N PRO A 155 -15.15 6.78 14.63
CA PRO A 155 -15.50 8.17 14.32
C PRO A 155 -14.62 8.80 13.23
#